data_AF-A0A6C0BDG3-F1
#
_entry.id   AF-A0A6C0BDG3-F1
#
_cell.length_a   1.000
_cell.length_b   1.000
_cell.length_c   1.000
_cell.angle_alpha   90.00
_cell.angle_beta   90.00
_cell.angle_gamma   90.00
#
_symmetry.space_group_name_H-M   'P 1'
#
loop_
_entity.id
_entity.type
_entity.pdbx_description
1 polymer ?
#
loop_
_entity_poly.entity_id
_entity_poly.type
_entity_poly.pdbx_seq_one_letter_code
_entity_poly.pdbx_strand_id
1 'polypeptide(L)'
;MTGGGLISLVAYGAQNVILSGNPQMTYFYKAFRRYSHFAMESVSSPLEGPNELFFDQPIRIRSKIQRVADLVSDMYFSFRIPDIYSKYVVPTAGRTSQFQFQWVRYLGAAIIQNVAFFVGGQKIQEFDGTYIMSKAMCDYDFDKFDKWKILVGDVPELTEPAKGIYAGGAGATGYPSVFQNPNAAITSQVNRPSIFGQDIHVPLPFWFTEASEALPLVGLQYHECEVQITLNPINQLYTYLDVSGYRVAPGYRMNQDSLEIQTNLPQYGQISDLSGQIRNFLTDWGVTLPSLNTWFLNPRLQTTYIYLPKEEQKIFATSPLSYLMYQVTNYPFLGLYTRQTLDLETHNPITRLLFITRRSDAPTRNDFSNMTNWWNYPYPPFIATPGQTPMNTRAFSSGLLVGQGQLQIIRNLRVLADGNEIQEEKPIDYFTKITPWKFVSGFPKNIPIYSFCLSSPSPQPSGSINSSRIRNFQVEVDVYPLPAGTTYTYDLNIYVENINFFEIASGMGGLKYAL
;
A
#
# COMPACT_ATOMS: atom_id res chain seq x y z
N MET A 1 -23.75 23.81 -52.41
CA MET A 1 -22.51 24.53 -52.06
C MET A 1 -22.37 24.54 -50.55
N THR A 2 -21.31 23.93 -50.02
CA THR A 2 -20.98 23.89 -48.59
C THR A 2 -20.26 25.18 -48.19
N GLY A 3 -20.95 26.12 -47.54
CA GLY A 3 -20.41 27.42 -47.09
C GLY A 3 -20.69 27.76 -45.62
N GLY A 4 -21.33 26.86 -44.87
CA GLY A 4 -21.77 27.13 -43.49
C GLY A 4 -20.62 27.45 -42.52
N GLY A 5 -19.44 26.85 -42.71
CA GLY A 5 -18.27 27.12 -41.84
C GLY A 5 -17.68 28.52 -42.01
N LEU A 6 -17.77 29.12 -43.19
CA LEU A 6 -17.28 30.48 -43.46
C LEU A 6 -18.11 31.53 -42.70
N ILE A 7 -19.42 31.31 -42.56
CA ILE A 7 -20.31 32.20 -41.79
C ILE A 7 -19.85 32.30 -40.33
N SER A 8 -19.44 31.17 -39.73
CA SER A 8 -18.91 31.15 -38.35
C SER A 8 -17.60 31.91 -38.20
N LEU A 9 -16.78 32.01 -39.25
CA LEU A 9 -15.52 32.77 -39.22
C LEU A 9 -15.78 34.27 -39.32
N VAL A 10 -16.77 34.68 -40.13
CA VAL A 10 -17.16 36.09 -40.31
C VAL A 10 -17.88 36.65 -39.08
N ALA A 11 -18.54 35.79 -38.28
CA ALA A 11 -19.18 36.15 -37.02
C ALA A 11 -18.16 36.44 -35.88
N TYR A 12 -17.19 37.31 -36.14
CA TYR A 12 -16.15 37.74 -35.21
C TYR A 12 -16.49 39.11 -34.62
N GLY A 13 -16.40 39.25 -33.30
CA GLY A 13 -16.68 40.51 -32.59
C GLY A 13 -15.65 40.84 -31.49
N ALA A 14 -15.93 41.88 -30.70
CA ALA A 14 -15.03 42.37 -29.66
C ALA A 14 -14.68 41.30 -28.59
N GLN A 15 -15.60 40.38 -28.29
CA GLN A 15 -15.36 39.28 -27.34
C GLN A 15 -14.34 38.26 -27.86
N ASN A 16 -14.27 38.06 -29.18
CA ASN A 16 -13.33 37.11 -29.78
C ASN A 16 -11.87 37.60 -29.70
N VAL A 17 -11.64 38.91 -29.51
CA VAL A 17 -10.28 39.48 -29.36
C VAL A 17 -9.54 38.86 -28.17
N ILE A 18 -10.23 38.54 -27.08
CA ILE A 18 -9.64 37.91 -25.89
C ILE A 18 -9.21 36.46 -26.16
N LEU A 19 -9.89 35.77 -27.09
CA LEU A 19 -9.70 34.34 -27.34
C LEU A 19 -8.76 34.07 -28.53
N SER A 20 -8.93 34.82 -29.62
CA SER A 20 -8.25 34.59 -30.90
C SER A 20 -7.74 35.86 -31.59
N GLY A 21 -7.74 37.00 -30.89
CA GLY A 21 -7.01 38.19 -31.32
C GLY A 21 -5.51 37.98 -31.17
N ASN A 22 -4.74 38.21 -32.24
CA ASN A 22 -3.29 37.93 -32.29
C ASN A 22 -2.91 36.54 -31.74
N PRO A 23 -3.34 35.45 -32.42
CA PRO A 23 -3.16 34.08 -31.92
C PRO A 23 -1.70 33.76 -31.61
N GLN A 24 -1.44 33.19 -30.42
CA GLN A 24 -0.10 32.79 -29.99
C GLN A 24 0.22 31.32 -30.28
N MET A 25 -0.81 30.51 -30.57
CA MET A 25 -0.67 29.11 -30.95
C MET A 25 -1.75 28.71 -31.94
N THR A 26 -1.53 27.59 -32.64
CA THR A 26 -2.52 26.99 -33.53
C THR A 26 -2.74 25.52 -33.16
N TYR A 27 -3.98 25.06 -33.26
CA TYR A 27 -4.34 23.66 -33.06
C TYR A 27 -4.05 22.79 -34.28
N PHE A 28 -3.83 23.39 -35.45
CA PHE A 28 -3.71 22.70 -36.72
C PHE A 28 -2.26 22.40 -37.13
N TYR A 29 -1.29 22.93 -36.39
CA TYR A 29 0.13 22.65 -36.59
C TYR A 29 0.88 22.67 -35.25
N LYS A 30 1.48 21.54 -34.88
CA LYS A 30 2.29 21.43 -33.66
C LYS A 30 3.77 21.28 -34.05
N ALA A 31 4.59 22.27 -33.72
CA ALA A 31 6.04 22.13 -33.78
C ALA A 31 6.51 21.31 -32.57
N PHE A 32 7.26 20.23 -32.80
CA PHE A 32 7.84 19.45 -31.71
C PHE A 32 9.08 20.17 -31.14
N ARG A 33 9.31 20.06 -29.83
CA ARG A 33 10.54 20.54 -29.19
C ARG A 33 11.59 19.43 -29.24
N ARG A 34 12.81 19.76 -29.64
CA ARG A 34 13.95 18.84 -29.57
C ARG A 34 14.34 18.65 -28.10
N TYR A 35 14.62 17.42 -27.71
CA TYR A 35 15.08 17.03 -26.37
C TYR A 35 16.57 16.64 -26.43
N SER A 36 17.25 16.62 -25.29
CA SER A 36 18.62 16.07 -25.20
C SER A 36 18.57 14.55 -25.40
N HIS A 37 19.49 14.01 -26.20
CA HIS A 37 19.51 12.57 -26.45
C HIS A 37 19.88 11.81 -25.16
N PHE A 38 19.22 10.70 -24.86
CA PHE A 38 19.54 9.83 -23.73
C PHE A 38 19.21 8.38 -24.07
N ALA A 39 19.78 7.44 -23.33
CA ALA A 39 19.43 6.01 -23.37
C ALA A 39 19.09 5.51 -21.97
N MET A 40 18.26 4.47 -21.89
CA MET A 40 17.84 3.87 -20.61
C MET A 40 18.11 2.36 -20.63
N GLU A 41 18.51 1.83 -19.48
CA GLU A 41 18.71 0.39 -19.26
C GLU A 41 18.18 -0.01 -17.89
N SER A 42 17.45 -1.12 -17.82
CA SER A 42 17.01 -1.69 -16.55
C SER A 42 17.98 -2.78 -16.11
N VAL A 43 18.53 -2.64 -14.90
CA VAL A 43 19.50 -3.57 -14.34
C VAL A 43 18.96 -4.15 -13.04
N SER A 44 19.10 -5.47 -12.87
CA SER A 44 18.77 -6.18 -11.63
C SER A 44 20.03 -6.45 -10.83
N SER A 45 20.05 -6.02 -9.57
CA SER A 45 21.14 -6.28 -8.63
C SER A 45 20.61 -7.07 -7.43
N PRO A 46 21.33 -8.09 -6.92
CA PRO A 46 20.94 -8.77 -5.69
C PRO A 46 21.04 -7.81 -4.49
N LEU A 47 20.19 -7.99 -3.48
CA LEU A 47 20.37 -7.31 -2.20
C LEU A 47 21.32 -8.10 -1.28
N GLU A 48 22.16 -7.38 -0.54
CA GLU A 48 22.98 -7.93 0.53
C GLU A 48 22.14 -8.17 1.79
N GLY A 49 22.27 -9.37 2.37
CA GLY A 49 21.58 -9.76 3.60
C GLY A 49 21.10 -11.22 3.54
N PRO A 50 20.19 -11.63 4.44
CA PRO A 50 19.60 -12.97 4.41
C PRO A 50 18.80 -13.18 3.11
N ASN A 51 19.02 -14.32 2.44
CA ASN A 51 18.23 -14.73 1.28
C ASN A 51 16.99 -15.55 1.65
N GLU A 52 16.82 -15.86 2.94
CA GLU A 52 15.65 -16.53 3.47
C GLU A 52 14.88 -15.59 4.39
N LEU A 53 13.55 -15.64 4.32
CA LEU A 53 12.68 -14.94 5.25
C LEU A 53 12.36 -15.86 6.44
N PHE A 54 12.44 -15.31 7.65
CA PHE A 54 12.16 -16.05 8.88
C PHE A 54 10.68 -15.99 9.26
N PHE A 55 10.26 -16.97 10.06
CA PHE A 55 8.85 -17.11 10.45
C PHE A 55 8.36 -15.97 11.34
N ASP A 56 9.20 -15.55 12.29
CA ASP A 56 8.83 -14.72 13.44
C ASP A 56 9.76 -13.52 13.66
N GLN A 57 10.81 -13.37 12.83
CA GLN A 57 11.78 -12.30 12.95
C GLN A 57 11.91 -11.49 11.66
N PRO A 58 11.94 -10.15 11.75
CA PRO A 58 12.20 -9.31 10.59
C PRO A 58 13.65 -9.47 10.12
N ILE A 59 13.86 -9.27 8.83
CA ILE A 59 15.21 -9.25 8.23
C ILE A 59 15.47 -7.89 7.61
N ARG A 60 16.75 -7.51 7.56
CA ARG A 60 17.20 -6.29 6.87
C ARG A 60 18.10 -6.68 5.72
N ILE A 61 17.79 -6.09 4.57
CA ILE A 61 18.54 -6.26 3.33
C ILE A 61 18.91 -4.87 2.80
N ARG A 62 20.04 -4.77 2.09
CA ARG A 62 20.53 -3.49 1.56
C ARG A 62 21.12 -3.64 0.17
N SER A 63 21.15 -2.57 -0.59
CA SER A 63 21.83 -2.55 -1.88
C SER A 63 22.45 -1.19 -2.12
N LYS A 64 23.74 -1.19 -2.46
CA LYS A 64 24.44 0.01 -2.92
C LYS A 64 24.12 0.21 -4.40
N ILE A 65 23.71 1.43 -4.74
CA ILE A 65 23.44 1.79 -6.13
C ILE A 65 24.77 1.87 -6.87
N GLN A 66 24.90 1.06 -7.92
CA GLN A 66 26.13 0.97 -8.71
C GLN A 66 26.22 2.19 -9.63
N ARG A 67 27.44 2.72 -9.78
CA ARG A 67 27.71 3.86 -10.68
C ARG A 67 27.98 3.38 -12.11
N VAL A 68 27.02 2.65 -12.68
CA VAL A 68 27.11 2.14 -14.06
C VAL A 68 26.66 3.16 -15.11
N ALA A 69 25.85 4.15 -14.71
CA ALA A 69 25.36 5.22 -15.57
C ALA A 69 25.31 6.57 -14.84
N ASP A 70 24.77 7.59 -15.51
CA ASP A 70 24.81 8.99 -15.06
C ASP A 70 23.69 9.34 -14.10
N LEU A 71 22.47 8.85 -14.37
CA LEU A 71 21.29 9.05 -13.52
C LEU A 71 20.60 7.72 -13.19
N VAL A 72 19.77 7.73 -12.13
CA VAL A 72 18.84 6.66 -11.77
C VAL A 72 17.42 7.21 -11.64
N SER A 73 16.44 6.55 -12.26
CA SER A 73 15.02 6.90 -12.16
C SER A 73 14.24 5.85 -11.37
N ASP A 74 13.72 4.83 -12.04
CA ASP A 74 12.78 3.88 -11.46
C ASP A 74 13.49 2.87 -10.56
N MET A 75 12.76 2.41 -9.53
CA MET A 75 13.27 1.43 -8.59
C MET A 75 12.17 0.47 -8.15
N TYR A 76 12.44 -0.82 -8.28
CA TYR A 76 11.53 -1.90 -7.89
C TYR A 76 12.24 -2.88 -6.96
N PHE A 77 11.65 -3.14 -5.80
CA PHE A 77 12.02 -4.26 -4.96
C PHE A 77 11.32 -5.53 -5.46
N SER A 78 12.09 -6.54 -5.85
CA SER A 78 11.56 -7.80 -6.39
C SER A 78 11.95 -8.98 -5.53
N PHE A 79 11.00 -9.89 -5.28
CA PHE A 79 11.25 -11.11 -4.51
C PHE A 79 10.35 -12.25 -4.98
N ARG A 80 10.78 -13.48 -4.71
CA ARG A 80 10.08 -14.71 -5.08
C ARG A 80 9.19 -15.21 -3.94
N ILE A 81 7.97 -15.60 -4.28
CA ILE A 81 7.07 -16.38 -3.43
C ILE A 81 7.03 -17.83 -3.95
N PRO A 82 6.93 -18.87 -3.10
CA PRO A 82 6.93 -20.27 -3.43
C PRO A 82 5.52 -20.74 -3.75
N ASP A 83 5.47 -21.95 -4.28
CA ASP A 83 4.24 -22.72 -4.41
C ASP A 83 3.65 -23.06 -3.02
N ILE A 84 2.33 -22.95 -2.91
CA ILE A 84 1.57 -23.23 -1.70
C ILE A 84 0.66 -24.42 -1.95
N TYR A 85 0.78 -25.44 -1.10
CA TYR A 85 0.03 -26.69 -1.12
C TYR A 85 -0.90 -26.75 0.10
N SER A 86 -2.09 -26.15 -0.02
CA SER A 86 -3.09 -26.24 1.05
C SER A 86 -3.84 -27.56 0.95
N LYS A 87 -3.34 -28.55 1.69
CA LYS A 87 -3.82 -29.94 1.72
C LYS A 87 -5.26 -30.04 2.23
N TYR A 88 -6.06 -30.87 1.57
CA TYR A 88 -7.40 -31.22 2.04
C TYR A 88 -7.29 -32.15 3.25
N VAL A 89 -7.87 -31.75 4.37
CA VAL A 89 -7.92 -32.58 5.58
C VAL A 89 -9.33 -33.14 5.75
N VAL A 90 -9.45 -34.42 6.06
CA VAL A 90 -10.75 -35.03 6.37
C VAL A 90 -11.28 -34.37 7.64
N PRO A 91 -12.49 -33.77 7.63
CA PRO A 91 -13.07 -33.17 8.82
C PRO A 91 -13.17 -34.17 9.97
N THR A 92 -12.75 -33.77 11.16
CA THR A 92 -12.83 -34.57 12.39
C THR A 92 -13.57 -33.79 13.47
N ALA A 93 -13.89 -34.43 14.59
CA ALA A 93 -14.52 -33.75 15.74
C ALA A 93 -13.70 -32.55 16.25
N GLY A 94 -12.37 -32.56 16.09
CA GLY A 94 -11.48 -31.46 16.52
C GLY A 94 -11.25 -30.37 15.47
N ARG A 95 -11.64 -30.59 14.20
CA ARG A 95 -11.50 -29.63 13.10
C ARG A 95 -12.55 -29.90 12.04
N THR A 96 -13.50 -28.98 11.90
CA THR A 96 -14.59 -29.08 10.93
C THR A 96 -14.30 -28.33 9.62
N SER A 97 -13.23 -27.54 9.59
CA SER A 97 -12.83 -26.68 8.47
C SER A 97 -11.57 -27.18 7.75
N GLN A 98 -11.37 -26.71 6.51
CA GLN A 98 -10.11 -26.87 5.78
C GLN A 98 -9.10 -25.78 6.18
N PHE A 99 -7.81 -25.90 5.87
CA PHE A 99 -6.84 -24.82 6.18
C PHE A 99 -6.96 -23.62 5.24
N GLN A 100 -7.12 -23.84 3.93
CA GLN A 100 -7.29 -22.79 2.91
C GLN A 100 -6.37 -21.57 3.11
N PHE A 101 -5.09 -21.71 2.76
CA PHE A 101 -4.09 -20.64 2.84
C PHE A 101 -4.44 -19.45 1.93
N GLN A 102 -4.20 -18.21 2.39
CA GLN A 102 -4.28 -17.00 1.56
C GLN A 102 -3.13 -16.06 1.89
N TRP A 103 -2.51 -15.45 0.87
CA TRP A 103 -1.62 -14.31 1.09
C TRP A 103 -2.43 -13.10 1.53
N VAL A 104 -1.82 -12.24 2.35
CA VAL A 104 -2.45 -10.96 2.70
C VAL A 104 -2.60 -10.08 1.47
N ARG A 105 -3.59 -9.19 1.50
CA ARG A 105 -3.79 -8.20 0.44
C ARG A 105 -2.61 -7.25 0.33
N TYR A 106 -2.28 -6.87 -0.90
CA TYR A 106 -1.11 -6.05 -1.21
C TYR A 106 0.20 -6.62 -0.66
N LEU A 107 0.43 -7.93 -0.84
CA LEU A 107 1.58 -8.67 -0.29
C LEU A 107 2.92 -7.94 -0.45
N GLY A 108 3.18 -7.35 -1.61
CA GLY A 108 4.39 -6.59 -1.89
C GLY A 108 4.54 -5.32 -1.03
N ALA A 109 3.45 -4.66 -0.68
CA ALA A 109 3.47 -3.58 0.30
C ALA A 109 3.55 -4.14 1.73
N ALA A 110 2.78 -5.19 2.04
CA ALA A 110 2.70 -5.77 3.37
C ALA A 110 4.03 -6.40 3.85
N ILE A 111 4.87 -6.91 2.95
CA ILE A 111 6.19 -7.44 3.32
C ILE A 111 7.17 -6.34 3.74
N ILE A 112 6.97 -5.08 3.34
CA ILE A 112 7.87 -3.98 3.67
C ILE A 112 7.48 -3.41 5.03
N GLN A 113 8.32 -3.65 6.03
CA GLN A 113 8.22 -2.99 7.33
C GLN A 113 8.63 -1.52 7.21
N ASN A 114 9.81 -1.27 6.62
CA ASN A 114 10.26 0.05 6.23
C ASN A 114 11.25 -0.05 5.07
N VAL A 115 11.38 1.04 4.33
CA VAL A 115 12.36 1.22 3.28
C VAL A 115 12.93 2.63 3.40
N ALA A 116 14.25 2.74 3.35
CA ALA A 116 14.97 3.99 3.52
C ALA A 116 16.04 4.16 2.43
N PHE A 117 16.19 5.40 1.97
CA PHE A 117 17.22 5.80 1.02
C PHE A 117 18.27 6.65 1.72
N PHE A 118 19.53 6.28 1.53
CA PHE A 118 20.69 6.94 2.12
C PHE A 118 21.57 7.54 1.03
N VAL A 119 22.12 8.73 1.32
CA VAL A 119 23.14 9.38 0.50
C VAL A 119 24.27 9.84 1.41
N GLY A 120 25.50 9.38 1.18
CA GLY A 120 26.64 9.75 2.01
C GLY A 120 26.48 9.37 3.49
N GLY A 121 25.73 8.29 3.77
CA GLY A 121 25.40 7.84 5.13
C GLY A 121 24.26 8.59 5.82
N GLN A 122 23.72 9.66 5.22
CA GLN A 122 22.55 10.37 5.74
C GLN A 122 21.26 9.75 5.20
N LYS A 123 20.26 9.55 6.08
CA LYS A 123 18.93 9.08 5.69
C LYS A 123 18.14 10.23 5.07
N ILE A 124 17.81 10.12 3.78
CA ILE A 124 17.15 11.18 3.00
C ILE A 124 15.63 11.03 3.06
N GLN A 125 15.14 9.81 2.91
CA GLN A 125 13.71 9.49 2.93
C GLN A 125 13.50 8.09 3.50
N GLU A 126 12.41 7.92 4.26
CA GLU A 126 11.97 6.64 4.81
C GLU A 126 10.45 6.56 4.77
N PHE A 127 9.92 5.37 4.47
CA PHE A 127 8.49 5.08 4.58
C PHE A 127 8.24 3.58 4.75
N ASP A 128 7.02 3.23 5.17
CA ASP A 128 6.58 1.84 5.37
C ASP A 128 5.68 1.35 4.23
N GLY A 129 5.36 0.04 4.25
CA GLY A 129 4.44 -0.55 3.30
C GLY A 129 3.03 0.04 3.33
N THR A 130 2.57 0.51 4.51
CA THR A 130 1.23 1.11 4.64
C THR A 130 1.17 2.42 3.87
N TYR A 131 2.22 3.24 3.91
CA TYR A 131 2.36 4.44 3.10
C TYR A 131 2.40 4.10 1.60
N ILE A 132 3.20 3.11 1.18
CA ILE A 132 3.27 2.72 -0.25
C ILE A 132 1.88 2.34 -0.78
N MET A 133 1.13 1.52 -0.03
CA MET A 133 -0.24 1.15 -0.39
C MET A 133 -1.18 2.37 -0.41
N SER A 134 -1.15 3.19 0.64
CA SER A 134 -2.05 4.35 0.79
C SER A 134 -1.79 5.38 -0.29
N LYS A 135 -0.52 5.64 -0.60
CA LYS A 135 -0.08 6.52 -1.67
C LYS A 135 -0.53 6.00 -3.03
N ALA A 136 -0.39 4.71 -3.32
CA ALA A 136 -0.89 4.14 -4.58
C ALA A 136 -2.42 4.29 -4.72
N MET A 137 -3.17 4.07 -3.64
CA MET A 137 -4.64 4.26 -3.64
C MET A 137 -5.06 5.72 -3.85
N CYS A 138 -4.28 6.67 -3.33
CA CYS A 138 -4.52 8.10 -3.51
C CYS A 138 -4.06 8.57 -4.88
N ASP A 139 -2.87 8.21 -5.33
CA ASP A 139 -2.19 8.94 -6.40
C ASP A 139 -2.38 8.31 -7.78
N TYR A 140 -2.75 7.02 -7.87
CA TYR A 140 -2.89 6.32 -9.14
C TYR A 140 -4.33 6.30 -9.62
N ASP A 141 -4.53 6.58 -10.91
CA ASP A 141 -5.80 6.38 -11.58
C ASP A 141 -6.17 4.89 -11.64
N PHE A 142 -7.39 4.59 -12.10
CA PHE A 142 -7.93 3.22 -12.07
C PHE A 142 -7.02 2.21 -12.79
N ASP A 143 -6.55 2.53 -14.00
CA ASP A 143 -5.75 1.62 -14.82
C ASP A 143 -4.33 1.43 -14.25
N LYS A 144 -3.70 2.52 -13.78
CA LYS A 144 -2.38 2.44 -13.15
C LYS A 144 -2.46 1.70 -11.82
N PHE A 145 -3.50 1.92 -11.02
CA PHE A 145 -3.72 1.22 -9.78
C PHE A 145 -3.99 -0.27 -10.00
N ASP A 146 -4.71 -0.65 -11.05
CA ASP A 146 -4.94 -2.07 -11.38
C ASP A 146 -3.65 -2.79 -11.78
N LYS A 147 -2.82 -2.15 -12.61
CA LYS A 147 -1.46 -2.64 -12.92
C LYS A 147 -0.60 -2.75 -11.66
N TRP A 148 -0.67 -1.76 -10.78
CA TRP A 148 0.07 -1.76 -9.53
C TRP A 148 -0.34 -2.92 -8.61
N LYS A 149 -1.65 -3.22 -8.48
CA LYS A 149 -2.15 -4.39 -7.74
C LYS A 149 -1.55 -5.70 -8.24
N ILE A 150 -1.46 -5.86 -9.57
CA ILE A 150 -0.84 -7.05 -10.18
C ILE A 150 0.64 -7.15 -9.75
N LEU A 151 1.39 -6.06 -9.85
CA LEU A 151 2.81 -6.03 -9.48
C LEU A 151 3.04 -6.42 -8.00
N VAL A 152 2.24 -5.88 -7.08
CA VAL A 152 2.38 -6.15 -5.64
C VAL A 152 1.64 -7.41 -5.16
N GLY A 153 1.05 -8.19 -6.06
CA GLY A 153 0.39 -9.45 -5.73
C GLY A 153 -0.98 -9.33 -5.06
N ASP A 154 -1.70 -8.21 -5.22
CA ASP A 154 -3.12 -8.11 -4.84
C ASP A 154 -4.02 -8.62 -5.98
N VAL A 155 -3.87 -9.91 -6.29
CA VAL A 155 -4.65 -10.61 -7.32
C VAL A 155 -5.42 -11.79 -6.69
N PRO A 156 -6.61 -12.15 -7.20
CA PRO A 156 -7.42 -13.20 -6.61
C PRO A 156 -6.69 -14.54 -6.44
N GLU A 157 -5.74 -14.88 -7.30
CA GLU A 157 -4.94 -16.11 -7.21
C GLU A 157 -4.14 -16.20 -5.92
N LEU A 158 -3.72 -15.06 -5.36
CA LEU A 158 -2.93 -14.99 -4.13
C LEU A 158 -3.80 -14.72 -2.90
N THR A 159 -4.73 -13.75 -3.02
CA THR A 159 -5.47 -13.19 -1.88
C THR A 159 -6.85 -13.81 -1.70
N GLU A 160 -7.48 -14.29 -2.77
CA GLU A 160 -8.77 -14.98 -2.74
C GLU A 160 -8.78 -16.22 -3.66
N PRO A 161 -7.95 -17.27 -3.40
CA PRO A 161 -7.73 -18.34 -4.38
C PRO A 161 -8.98 -19.10 -4.80
N ALA A 162 -10.05 -19.04 -4.01
CA ALA A 162 -11.36 -19.59 -4.34
C ALA A 162 -12.08 -18.88 -5.51
N LYS A 163 -11.65 -17.68 -5.88
CA LYS A 163 -12.14 -16.87 -7.00
C LYS A 163 -11.06 -16.59 -8.07
N GLY A 164 -9.83 -17.08 -7.88
CA GLY A 164 -8.75 -16.91 -8.85
C GLY A 164 -8.91 -17.82 -10.06
N ILE A 165 -8.07 -17.60 -11.10
CA ILE A 165 -8.07 -18.43 -12.32
C ILE A 165 -7.85 -19.93 -12.05
N TYR A 166 -7.28 -20.25 -10.89
CA TYR A 166 -6.93 -21.61 -10.47
C TYR A 166 -7.92 -22.23 -9.48
N ALA A 167 -9.08 -21.61 -9.26
CA ALA A 167 -10.15 -22.09 -8.38
C ALA A 167 -10.55 -23.56 -8.67
N GLY A 168 -11.17 -24.20 -7.67
CA GLY A 168 -11.37 -25.64 -7.61
C GLY A 168 -12.14 -26.27 -8.77
N GLY A 169 -11.56 -27.33 -9.33
CA GLY A 169 -12.22 -28.29 -10.23
C GLY A 169 -12.68 -27.73 -11.58
N ALA A 170 -13.39 -28.57 -12.34
CA ALA A 170 -13.96 -28.19 -13.65
C ALA A 170 -15.04 -27.09 -13.56
N GLY A 171 -15.61 -26.86 -12.36
CA GLY A 171 -16.61 -25.84 -12.12
C GLY A 171 -16.05 -24.46 -11.78
N ALA A 172 -14.72 -24.31 -11.62
CA ALA A 172 -14.07 -23.08 -11.17
C ALA A 172 -14.74 -22.48 -9.91
N THR A 173 -15.18 -23.33 -8.99
CA THR A 173 -15.85 -22.93 -7.76
C THR A 173 -15.12 -23.47 -6.54
N GLY A 174 -14.77 -22.57 -5.62
CA GLY A 174 -14.20 -22.93 -4.34
C GLY A 174 -12.68 -22.98 -4.33
N TYR A 175 -12.14 -23.18 -3.13
CA TYR A 175 -10.71 -23.13 -2.88
C TYR A 175 -9.97 -24.32 -3.55
N PRO A 176 -8.81 -24.12 -4.21
CA PRO A 176 -8.06 -25.18 -4.88
C PRO A 176 -7.26 -26.05 -3.90
N SER A 177 -7.94 -26.82 -3.05
CA SER A 177 -7.30 -27.71 -2.08
C SER A 177 -6.56 -28.88 -2.75
N VAL A 178 -5.41 -29.25 -2.19
CA VAL A 178 -4.58 -30.35 -2.70
C VAL A 178 -5.02 -31.68 -2.08
N PHE A 179 -5.44 -32.61 -2.93
CA PHE A 179 -5.79 -33.98 -2.54
C PHE A 179 -4.60 -34.91 -2.75
N GLN A 180 -4.48 -35.93 -1.90
CA GLN A 180 -3.47 -36.96 -2.10
C GLN A 180 -3.77 -37.74 -3.39
N ASN A 181 -2.80 -37.82 -4.30
CA ASN A 181 -2.88 -38.71 -5.44
C ASN A 181 -2.49 -40.13 -4.98
N PRO A 182 -3.44 -41.09 -4.94
CA PRO A 182 -3.15 -42.44 -4.44
C PRO A 182 -2.23 -43.24 -5.38
N ASN A 183 -2.06 -42.79 -6.63
CA ASN A 183 -1.28 -43.47 -7.66
C ASN A 183 0.13 -42.88 -7.84
N ALA A 184 0.46 -41.79 -7.14
CA ALA A 184 1.79 -41.20 -7.16
C ALA A 184 2.65 -41.75 -6.04
N ALA A 185 3.95 -41.94 -6.31
CA ALA A 185 4.91 -42.20 -5.25
C ALA A 185 4.91 -41.02 -4.26
N ILE A 186 4.86 -41.35 -2.96
CA ILE A 186 4.72 -40.41 -1.84
C ILE A 186 5.88 -39.37 -1.80
N THR A 187 6.97 -39.57 -2.53
CA THR A 187 8.19 -38.75 -2.47
C THR A 187 8.29 -37.64 -3.53
N SER A 188 7.33 -37.53 -4.44
CA SER A 188 7.36 -36.57 -5.56
C SER A 188 6.25 -35.52 -5.45
N GLN A 189 6.55 -34.25 -5.76
CA GLN A 189 5.54 -33.21 -5.96
C GLN A 189 4.84 -33.45 -7.30
N VAL A 190 3.64 -34.04 -7.28
CA VAL A 190 2.89 -34.41 -8.50
C VAL A 190 1.60 -33.62 -8.60
N ASN A 191 1.05 -33.15 -7.46
CA ASN A 191 -0.14 -32.33 -7.48
C ASN A 191 0.19 -30.89 -7.84
N ARG A 192 -0.77 -30.25 -8.51
CA ARG A 192 -0.73 -28.82 -8.73
C ARG A 192 -0.84 -28.08 -7.39
N PRO A 193 -0.05 -27.01 -7.15
CA PRO A 193 -0.21 -26.20 -5.95
C PRO A 193 -1.57 -25.48 -5.92
N SER A 194 -2.02 -25.15 -4.72
CA SER A 194 -3.19 -24.27 -4.48
C SER A 194 -2.92 -22.85 -4.97
N ILE A 195 -1.70 -22.35 -4.73
CA ILE A 195 -1.23 -21.05 -5.21
C ILE A 195 0.14 -21.26 -5.83
N PHE A 196 0.34 -20.78 -7.05
CA PHE A 196 1.63 -20.88 -7.72
C PHE A 196 2.61 -19.83 -7.19
N GLY A 197 3.86 -20.22 -7.06
CA GLY A 197 4.97 -19.33 -6.78
C GLY A 197 5.23 -18.40 -7.95
N GLN A 198 5.49 -17.13 -7.66
CA GLN A 198 5.78 -16.11 -8.65
C GLN A 198 6.72 -15.03 -8.09
N ASP A 199 7.27 -14.19 -8.97
CA ASP A 199 7.98 -12.99 -8.52
C ASP A 199 6.96 -11.87 -8.26
N ILE A 200 7.16 -11.14 -7.16
CA ILE A 200 6.41 -9.95 -6.79
C ILE A 200 7.34 -8.76 -6.99
N HIS A 201 6.81 -7.68 -7.56
CA HIS A 201 7.55 -6.47 -7.89
C HIS A 201 6.90 -5.27 -7.19
N VAL A 202 7.66 -4.58 -6.35
CA VAL A 202 7.15 -3.47 -5.54
C VAL A 202 7.82 -2.18 -6.01
N PRO A 203 7.08 -1.29 -6.71
CA PRO A 203 7.59 0.04 -7.03
C PRO A 203 7.87 0.80 -5.73
N LEU A 204 9.08 1.33 -5.58
CA LEU A 204 9.48 2.11 -4.41
C LEU A 204 9.32 3.61 -4.72
N PRO A 205 8.33 4.31 -4.14
CA PRO A 205 8.00 5.70 -4.50
C PRO A 205 8.95 6.72 -3.85
N PHE A 206 10.25 6.59 -4.09
CA PHE A 206 11.21 7.64 -3.73
C PHE A 206 11.02 8.85 -4.64
N TRP A 207 11.41 10.04 -4.16
CA TRP A 207 11.19 11.29 -4.90
C TRP A 207 11.70 11.27 -6.35
N PHE A 208 12.83 10.62 -6.61
CA PHE A 208 13.44 10.52 -7.94
C PHE A 208 12.81 9.45 -8.87
N THR A 209 11.87 8.66 -8.35
CA THR A 209 11.19 7.56 -9.08
C THR A 209 9.83 7.96 -9.64
N GLU A 210 9.22 9.03 -9.12
CA GLU A 210 7.82 9.38 -9.42
C GLU A 210 7.65 10.41 -10.54
N ALA A 211 8.70 11.15 -10.86
CA ALA A 211 8.71 12.23 -11.85
C ALA A 211 9.96 12.13 -12.75
N SER A 212 10.10 13.04 -13.72
CA SER A 212 11.32 13.20 -14.53
C SER A 212 12.52 13.76 -13.73
N GLU A 213 12.60 13.46 -12.44
CA GLU A 213 13.57 13.96 -11.46
C GLU A 213 14.60 12.87 -11.13
N ALA A 214 15.16 12.23 -12.15
CA ALA A 214 16.13 11.18 -11.97
C ALA A 214 17.34 11.67 -11.14
N LEU A 215 17.78 10.84 -10.20
CA LEU A 215 18.87 11.13 -9.28
C LEU A 215 20.21 11.11 -10.04
N PRO A 216 20.99 12.21 -10.05
CA PRO A 216 22.23 12.29 -10.81
C PRO A 216 23.40 11.70 -10.01
N LEU A 217 23.69 10.42 -10.25
CA LEU A 217 24.83 9.73 -9.64
C LEU A 217 26.17 10.41 -9.99
N VAL A 218 26.28 10.98 -11.20
CA VAL A 218 27.48 11.70 -11.65
C VAL A 218 27.80 12.94 -10.80
N GLY A 219 26.79 13.56 -10.19
CA GLY A 219 26.92 14.69 -9.28
C GLY A 219 27.26 14.29 -7.83
N LEU A 220 27.21 12.99 -7.50
CA LEU A 220 27.36 12.44 -6.15
C LEU A 220 28.65 11.63 -6.00
N GLN A 221 29.76 12.09 -6.57
CA GLN A 221 31.01 11.31 -6.65
C GLN A 221 31.59 10.91 -5.27
N TYR A 222 31.39 11.75 -4.25
CA TYR A 222 31.88 11.51 -2.89
C TYR A 222 30.84 10.87 -1.97
N HIS A 223 29.57 10.82 -2.37
CA HIS A 223 28.49 10.20 -1.60
C HIS A 223 28.01 8.90 -2.24
N GLU A 224 28.07 7.80 -1.51
CA GLU A 224 27.44 6.54 -1.92
C GLU A 224 25.92 6.63 -1.71
N CYS A 225 25.15 6.10 -2.66
CA CYS A 225 23.70 5.96 -2.55
C CYS A 225 23.37 4.51 -2.16
N GLU A 226 22.55 4.32 -1.13
CA GLU A 226 22.20 3.01 -0.61
C GLU A 226 20.70 2.93 -0.30
N VAL A 227 20.07 1.82 -0.68
CA VAL A 227 18.71 1.48 -0.29
C VAL A 227 18.78 0.42 0.79
N GLN A 228 18.02 0.61 1.85
CA GLN A 228 17.87 -0.38 2.91
C GLN A 228 16.39 -0.72 3.09
N ILE A 229 16.07 -2.00 3.17
CA ILE A 229 14.70 -2.50 3.32
C ILE A 229 14.66 -3.44 4.52
N THR A 230 13.75 -3.18 5.45
CA THR A 230 13.40 -4.11 6.52
C THR A 230 12.10 -4.82 6.15
N LEU A 231 12.12 -6.15 6.20
CA LEU A 231 10.98 -6.98 5.81
C LEU A 231 10.26 -7.57 7.01
N ASN A 232 8.93 -7.58 6.94
CA ASN A 232 8.08 -8.23 7.92
C ASN A 232 8.25 -9.77 7.89
N PRO A 233 8.16 -10.43 9.05
CA PRO A 233 8.26 -11.89 9.15
C PRO A 233 7.09 -12.60 8.47
N ILE A 234 7.30 -13.88 8.09
CA ILE A 234 6.30 -14.68 7.37
C ILE A 234 4.95 -14.76 8.11
N ASN A 235 4.94 -14.83 9.44
CA ASN A 235 3.72 -14.91 10.23
C ASN A 235 2.79 -13.68 10.09
N GLN A 236 3.23 -12.60 9.44
CA GLN A 236 2.42 -11.41 9.13
C GLN A 236 1.92 -11.37 7.67
N LEU A 237 2.33 -12.31 6.82
CA LEU A 237 2.14 -12.23 5.37
C LEU A 237 1.05 -13.15 4.84
N TYR A 238 0.49 -14.02 5.66
CA TYR A 238 -0.58 -14.92 5.22
C TYR A 238 -1.61 -15.17 6.31
N THR A 239 -2.71 -15.75 5.90
CA THR A 239 -3.81 -16.17 6.76
C THR A 239 -4.27 -17.57 6.36
N TYR A 240 -4.96 -18.25 7.27
CA TYR A 240 -5.60 -19.53 7.01
C TYR A 240 -6.88 -19.62 7.85
N LEU A 241 -7.71 -20.62 7.57
CA LEU A 241 -8.90 -20.89 8.37
C LEU A 241 -8.51 -21.68 9.62
N ASP A 242 -8.91 -21.17 10.78
CA ASP A 242 -8.81 -21.89 12.05
C ASP A 242 -9.71 -23.13 12.08
N VAL A 243 -9.69 -23.89 13.18
CA VAL A 243 -10.50 -25.12 13.35
C VAL A 243 -12.01 -24.91 13.20
N SER A 244 -12.47 -23.67 13.37
CA SER A 244 -13.86 -23.24 13.31
C SER A 244 -14.27 -22.73 11.92
N GLY A 245 -13.31 -22.52 11.03
CA GLY A 245 -13.54 -21.99 9.68
C GLY A 245 -13.47 -20.46 9.58
N TYR A 246 -12.85 -19.78 10.54
CA TYR A 246 -12.62 -18.33 10.49
C TYR A 246 -11.19 -18.01 10.08
N ARG A 247 -11.03 -16.93 9.29
CA ARG A 247 -9.73 -16.47 8.81
C ARG A 247 -8.93 -15.82 9.95
N VAL A 248 -7.73 -16.32 10.19
CA VAL A 248 -6.84 -15.84 11.25
C VAL A 248 -5.38 -15.81 10.79
N ALA A 249 -4.56 -15.03 11.49
CA ALA A 249 -3.12 -15.08 11.38
C ALA A 249 -2.55 -16.36 12.03
N PRO A 250 -1.34 -16.80 11.64
CA PRO A 250 -0.56 -17.84 12.33
C PRO A 250 -0.43 -17.59 13.83
N GLY A 251 -0.73 -18.62 14.63
CA GLY A 251 -0.70 -18.54 16.08
C GLY A 251 -1.98 -18.05 16.75
N TYR A 252 -3.04 -17.78 15.98
CA TYR A 252 -4.35 -17.34 16.51
C TYR A 252 -5.47 -18.31 16.14
N ARG A 253 -6.56 -18.26 16.90
CA ARG A 253 -7.86 -18.85 16.57
C ARG A 253 -8.99 -17.91 16.95
N MET A 254 -10.15 -18.11 16.36
CA MET A 254 -11.37 -17.46 16.79
C MET A 254 -11.90 -18.13 18.06
N ASN A 255 -12.23 -17.35 19.08
CA ASN A 255 -13.00 -17.84 20.21
C ASN A 255 -14.49 -17.86 19.82
N GLN A 256 -15.16 -18.97 20.09
CA GLN A 256 -16.48 -19.25 19.54
C GLN A 256 -17.61 -18.69 20.42
N ASP A 257 -17.98 -17.42 20.21
CA ASP A 257 -19.33 -16.93 20.51
C ASP A 257 -19.95 -16.35 19.24
N SER A 258 -20.91 -17.07 18.65
CA SER A 258 -21.53 -16.70 17.38
C SER A 258 -22.30 -15.38 17.47
N LEU A 259 -22.80 -15.02 18.66
CA LEU A 259 -23.52 -13.75 18.85
C LEU A 259 -22.55 -12.57 18.78
N GLU A 260 -21.42 -12.66 19.49
CA GLU A 260 -20.42 -11.60 19.50
C GLU A 260 -19.88 -11.31 18.09
N ILE A 261 -19.57 -12.37 17.32
CA ILE A 261 -19.10 -12.27 15.93
C ILE A 261 -20.09 -11.52 15.03
N GLN A 262 -21.38 -11.88 15.13
CA GLN A 262 -22.45 -11.24 14.36
C GLN A 262 -22.65 -9.77 14.75
N THR A 263 -22.35 -9.43 16.01
CA THR A 263 -22.42 -8.06 16.55
C THR A 263 -21.13 -7.24 16.37
N ASN A 264 -20.20 -7.66 15.51
CA ASN A 264 -18.91 -6.99 15.25
C ASN A 264 -17.90 -7.01 16.42
N LEU A 265 -18.05 -7.96 17.34
CA LEU A 265 -17.22 -8.16 18.53
C LEU A 265 -16.45 -9.49 18.49
N PRO A 266 -15.71 -9.81 17.42
CA PRO A 266 -14.93 -11.05 17.39
C PRO A 266 -13.88 -11.08 18.50
N GLN A 267 -13.68 -12.25 19.10
CA GLN A 267 -12.62 -12.49 20.07
C GLN A 267 -11.63 -13.51 19.53
N TYR A 268 -10.33 -13.27 19.78
CA TYR A 268 -9.25 -14.13 19.31
C TYR A 268 -8.46 -14.67 20.50
N GLY A 269 -8.10 -15.96 20.42
CA GLY A 269 -7.19 -16.60 21.37
C GLY A 269 -5.87 -16.96 20.69
N GLN A 270 -4.76 -16.84 21.41
CA GLN A 270 -3.47 -17.36 20.96
C GLN A 270 -3.42 -18.88 21.12
N ILE A 271 -2.83 -19.56 20.15
CA ILE A 271 -2.62 -21.00 20.15
C ILE A 271 -1.28 -21.39 19.54
N SER A 272 -0.71 -22.49 20.04
CA SER A 272 0.44 -23.15 19.41
C SER A 272 -0.04 -24.19 18.39
N ASP A 273 -0.52 -23.73 17.22
CA ASP A 273 -0.85 -24.65 16.11
C ASP A 273 0.36 -24.83 15.18
N LEU A 274 1.03 -25.98 15.33
CA LEU A 274 2.13 -26.37 14.44
C LEU A 274 1.69 -26.59 12.99
N SER A 275 0.41 -26.91 12.76
CA SER A 275 -0.16 -27.19 11.45
C SER A 275 -0.37 -25.91 10.64
N GLY A 276 -0.58 -24.78 11.33
CA GLY A 276 -0.74 -23.45 10.73
C GLY A 276 0.58 -22.81 10.28
N GLN A 277 1.74 -23.42 10.54
CA GLN A 277 3.05 -22.90 10.12
C GLN A 277 3.28 -23.06 8.61
N ILE A 278 4.00 -22.10 8.01
CA ILE A 278 4.21 -22.05 6.56
C ILE A 278 4.79 -23.35 5.98
N ARG A 279 5.70 -24.04 6.69
CA ARG A 279 6.34 -25.26 6.20
C ARG A 279 5.36 -26.36 5.80
N ASN A 280 4.18 -26.42 6.43
CA ASN A 280 3.15 -27.41 6.11
C ASN A 280 2.50 -27.17 4.74
N PHE A 281 2.61 -25.94 4.25
CA PHE A 281 2.10 -25.48 2.97
C PHE A 281 3.17 -25.44 1.89
N LEU A 282 4.46 -25.62 2.20
CA LEU A 282 5.54 -25.57 1.19
C LEU A 282 5.72 -26.88 0.41
N THR A 283 5.07 -27.97 0.85
CA THR A 283 5.24 -29.29 0.24
C THR A 283 3.92 -29.99 -0.03
N ASP A 284 3.92 -30.84 -1.06
CA ASP A 284 2.80 -31.71 -1.41
C ASP A 284 2.60 -32.84 -0.38
N TRP A 285 1.55 -33.65 -0.56
CA TRP A 285 1.32 -34.88 0.19
C TRP A 285 2.50 -35.84 0.07
N GLY A 286 2.92 -36.38 1.22
CA GLY A 286 3.98 -37.38 1.28
C GLY A 286 5.41 -36.86 1.22
N VAL A 287 5.60 -35.63 0.75
CA VAL A 287 6.91 -34.99 0.68
C VAL A 287 7.34 -34.55 2.08
N THR A 288 8.57 -34.91 2.46
CA THR A 288 9.16 -34.56 3.75
C THR A 288 9.09 -33.05 3.99
N LEU A 289 8.55 -32.67 5.15
CA LEU A 289 8.46 -31.27 5.55
C LEU A 289 9.86 -30.68 5.78
N PRO A 290 10.11 -29.43 5.35
CA PRO A 290 11.32 -28.71 5.72
C PRO A 290 11.47 -28.62 7.25
N SER A 291 12.70 -28.75 7.73
CA SER A 291 13.01 -28.63 9.16
C SER A 291 12.80 -27.21 9.67
N LEU A 292 13.02 -26.20 8.81
CA LEU A 292 12.89 -24.78 9.11
C LEU A 292 11.56 -24.21 8.57
N ASN A 293 11.04 -23.20 9.26
CA ASN A 293 9.88 -22.41 8.83
C ASN A 293 10.32 -21.19 8.01
N THR A 294 11.16 -21.41 7.00
CA THR A 294 11.69 -20.36 6.13
C THR A 294 11.31 -20.61 4.68
N TRP A 295 11.43 -19.58 3.86
CA TRP A 295 11.34 -19.71 2.40
C TRP A 295 12.51 -18.97 1.74
N PHE A 296 12.87 -19.33 0.51
CA PHE A 296 13.91 -18.63 -0.24
C PHE A 296 13.32 -17.42 -0.97
N LEU A 297 13.77 -16.22 -0.61
CA LEU A 297 13.20 -14.94 -1.05
C LEU A 297 13.76 -14.48 -2.41
N ASN A 298 15.01 -14.82 -2.74
CA ASN A 298 15.72 -14.29 -3.91
C ASN A 298 15.57 -12.75 -4.08
N PRO A 299 15.95 -11.93 -3.08
CA PRO A 299 15.69 -10.50 -3.09
C PRO A 299 16.56 -9.77 -4.15
N ARG A 300 15.91 -8.99 -5.01
CA ARG A 300 16.56 -8.22 -6.10
C ARG A 300 16.06 -6.79 -6.11
N LEU A 301 16.96 -5.85 -6.37
CA LEU A 301 16.63 -4.46 -6.66
C LEU A 301 16.75 -4.26 -8.17
N GLN A 302 15.67 -3.84 -8.82
CA GLN A 302 15.66 -3.48 -10.23
C GLN A 302 15.65 -1.96 -10.36
N THR A 303 16.64 -1.41 -11.05
CA THR A 303 16.79 0.05 -11.20
C THR A 303 16.91 0.42 -12.67
N THR A 304 16.26 1.50 -13.08
CA THR A 304 16.44 2.09 -14.41
C THR A 304 17.58 3.11 -14.37
N TYR A 305 18.64 2.83 -15.11
CA TYR A 305 19.78 3.71 -15.31
C TYR A 305 19.64 4.54 -16.59
N ILE A 306 20.05 5.81 -16.54
CA ILE A 306 20.00 6.73 -17.69
C ILE A 306 21.41 7.16 -18.06
N TYR A 307 21.73 7.06 -19.35
CA TYR A 307 23.00 7.45 -19.93
C TYR A 307 22.84 8.76 -20.69
N LEU A 308 23.71 9.73 -20.39
CA LEU A 308 23.70 11.07 -20.96
C LEU A 308 24.89 11.29 -21.91
N PRO A 309 24.77 12.19 -22.90
CA PRO A 309 25.89 12.67 -23.69
C PRO A 309 26.91 13.39 -22.80
N LYS A 310 28.18 13.31 -23.17
CA LYS A 310 29.30 13.87 -22.38
C LYS A 310 29.14 15.36 -22.01
N GLU A 311 28.49 16.14 -22.86
CA GLU A 311 28.26 17.57 -22.59
C GLU A 311 27.25 17.77 -21.46
N GLU A 312 26.14 17.03 -21.49
CA GLU A 312 25.11 17.10 -20.46
C GLU A 312 25.58 16.46 -19.16
N GLN A 313 26.28 15.33 -19.24
CA GLN A 313 26.96 14.69 -18.10
C GLN A 313 27.85 15.69 -17.35
N LYS A 314 28.63 16.51 -18.06
CA LYS A 314 29.47 17.55 -17.44
C LYS A 314 28.64 18.62 -16.74
N ILE A 315 27.49 19.01 -17.30
CA ILE A 315 26.59 20.00 -16.69
C ILE A 315 26.06 19.45 -15.36
N PHE A 316 25.56 18.20 -15.35
CA PHE A 316 25.08 17.53 -14.13
C PHE A 316 26.18 17.31 -13.09
N ALA A 317 27.43 17.11 -13.51
CA ALA A 317 28.55 16.92 -12.58
C ALA A 317 29.07 18.21 -11.95
N THR A 318 28.91 19.36 -12.63
CA THR A 318 29.54 20.63 -12.24
C THR A 318 28.56 21.66 -11.69
N SER A 319 27.32 21.64 -12.16
CA SER A 319 26.31 22.63 -11.76
C SER A 319 25.70 22.23 -10.42
N PRO A 320 25.42 23.19 -9.52
CA PRO A 320 24.61 22.90 -8.35
C PRO A 320 23.18 22.55 -8.79
N LEU A 321 22.64 21.46 -8.26
CA LEU A 321 21.30 20.97 -8.57
C LEU A 321 20.43 21.00 -7.31
N SER A 322 19.15 21.33 -7.48
CA SER A 322 18.16 21.36 -6.41
C SER A 322 16.90 20.66 -6.89
N TYR A 323 16.62 19.51 -6.29
CA TYR A 323 15.43 18.72 -6.57
C TYR A 323 14.37 18.98 -5.52
N LEU A 324 13.14 19.22 -5.95
CA LEU A 324 12.00 19.20 -5.04
C LEU A 324 11.77 17.76 -4.58
N MET A 325 11.46 17.57 -3.30
CA MET A 325 11.08 16.25 -2.82
C MET A 325 9.93 16.32 -1.81
N TYR A 326 9.11 15.28 -1.80
CA TYR A 326 8.10 15.08 -0.77
C TYR A 326 8.63 14.05 0.23
N GLN A 327 8.94 14.50 1.44
CA GLN A 327 9.20 13.62 2.56
C GLN A 327 7.89 13.21 3.22
N VAL A 328 7.93 12.11 3.96
CA VAL A 328 6.78 11.65 4.74
C VAL A 328 7.23 11.35 6.16
N THR A 329 6.41 11.75 7.12
CA THR A 329 6.56 11.41 8.53
C THR A 329 5.29 10.70 9.01
N ASN A 330 5.44 9.60 9.74
CA ASN A 330 4.33 8.83 10.30
C ASN A 330 4.18 9.10 11.80
N TYR A 331 2.96 9.43 12.24
CA TYR A 331 2.59 9.62 13.64
C TYR A 331 1.57 8.54 14.05
N PRO A 332 1.99 7.50 14.79
CA PRO A 332 1.09 6.45 15.28
C PRO A 332 0.40 6.84 16.59
N PHE A 333 -0.91 6.70 16.64
CA PHE A 333 -1.77 6.89 17.82
C PHE A 333 -2.56 5.61 18.06
N LEU A 334 -2.23 4.89 19.13
CA LEU A 334 -2.82 3.60 19.45
C LEU A 334 -3.91 3.76 20.52
N GLY A 335 -4.90 2.88 20.51
CA GLY A 335 -5.85 2.80 21.62
C GLY A 335 -6.86 3.93 21.70
N LEU A 336 -7.29 4.50 20.58
CA LEU A 336 -8.38 5.47 20.52
C LEU A 336 -9.74 4.80 20.80
N TYR A 337 -10.49 5.34 21.74
CA TYR A 337 -11.86 4.89 22.07
C TYR A 337 -12.83 6.04 22.37
N THR A 338 -12.32 7.27 22.44
CA THR A 338 -13.06 8.50 22.66
C THR A 338 -12.44 9.61 21.81
N ARG A 339 -13.10 10.77 21.78
CA ARG A 339 -12.55 11.98 21.18
C ARG A 339 -11.21 12.34 21.82
N GLN A 340 -10.20 12.59 20.99
CA GLN A 340 -8.86 12.98 21.43
C GLN A 340 -8.26 14.03 20.49
N THR A 341 -7.47 14.92 21.07
CA THR A 341 -6.60 15.85 20.34
C THR A 341 -5.21 15.23 20.24
N LEU A 342 -4.69 15.16 19.02
CA LEU A 342 -3.48 14.45 18.66
C LEU A 342 -2.43 15.46 18.17
N ASP A 343 -1.27 15.48 18.81
CA ASP A 343 -0.19 16.40 18.49
C ASP A 343 0.68 15.87 17.35
N LEU A 344 0.94 16.71 16.36
CA LEU A 344 1.77 16.39 15.20
C LEU A 344 3.05 17.24 15.25
N GLU A 345 4.10 16.69 15.84
CA GLU A 345 5.43 17.31 15.95
C GLU A 345 6.17 17.23 14.61
N THR A 346 5.75 18.06 13.65
CA THR A 346 6.27 18.07 12.29
C THR A 346 6.91 19.42 11.94
N HIS A 347 7.85 19.37 11.00
CA HIS A 347 8.54 20.53 10.45
C HIS A 347 8.40 20.53 8.92
N ASN A 348 8.79 21.64 8.30
CA ASN A 348 8.69 21.91 6.87
C ASN A 348 7.27 22.17 6.34
N PRO A 349 7.14 22.73 5.11
CA PRO A 349 5.83 22.95 4.51
C PRO A 349 5.06 21.65 4.25
N ILE A 350 3.94 21.43 4.94
CA ILE A 350 3.06 20.27 4.78
C ILE A 350 2.18 20.46 3.55
N THR A 351 2.01 19.41 2.76
CA THR A 351 1.13 19.36 1.58
C THR A 351 -0.19 18.66 1.86
N ARG A 352 -0.16 17.52 2.55
CA ARG A 352 -1.36 16.76 2.91
C ARG A 352 -1.16 15.84 4.11
N LEU A 353 -2.28 15.44 4.68
CA LEU A 353 -2.40 14.46 5.75
C LEU A 353 -3.20 13.26 5.24
N LEU A 354 -2.68 12.04 5.46
CA LEU A 354 -3.38 10.78 5.22
C LEU A 354 -3.67 10.10 6.55
N PHE A 355 -4.93 9.78 6.80
CA PHE A 355 -5.37 9.15 8.05
C PHE A 355 -5.61 7.66 7.81
N ILE A 356 -4.78 6.80 8.38
CA ILE A 356 -4.91 5.35 8.25
C ILE A 356 -5.42 4.79 9.56
N THR A 357 -6.71 4.48 9.60
CA THR A 357 -7.38 3.91 10.77
C THR A 357 -7.39 2.40 10.70
N ARG A 358 -7.23 1.70 11.82
CA ARG A 358 -7.40 0.24 11.93
C ARG A 358 -8.01 -0.12 13.28
N ARG A 359 -8.60 -1.31 13.40
CA ARG A 359 -8.88 -1.90 14.71
C ARG A 359 -7.61 -2.50 15.29
N SER A 360 -7.41 -2.40 16.60
CA SER A 360 -6.25 -2.96 17.28
C SER A 360 -6.18 -4.49 17.23
N ASP A 361 -7.28 -5.16 16.86
CA ASP A 361 -7.35 -6.61 16.64
C ASP A 361 -7.03 -7.02 15.19
N ALA A 362 -6.83 -6.10 14.24
CA ALA A 362 -6.51 -6.43 12.85
C ALA A 362 -5.25 -7.30 12.69
N PRO A 363 -4.17 -7.14 13.51
CA PRO A 363 -3.00 -8.01 13.44
C PRO A 363 -3.28 -9.49 13.72
N THR A 364 -4.32 -9.83 14.51
CA THR A 364 -4.68 -11.25 14.77
C THR A 364 -5.25 -11.95 13.53
N ARG A 365 -5.59 -11.17 12.50
CA ARG A 365 -6.08 -11.61 11.20
C ARG A 365 -5.12 -11.27 10.06
N ASN A 366 -3.96 -10.68 10.33
CA ASN A 366 -3.07 -10.08 9.33
C ASN A 366 -3.82 -9.20 8.31
N ASP A 367 -4.84 -8.48 8.76
CA ASP A 367 -5.72 -7.71 7.87
C ASP A 367 -5.15 -6.31 7.60
N PHE A 368 -3.98 -6.30 6.96
CA PHE A 368 -3.18 -5.11 6.67
C PHE A 368 -3.96 -4.03 5.90
N SER A 369 -4.86 -4.45 5.00
CA SER A 369 -5.58 -3.55 4.10
C SER A 369 -6.92 -3.04 4.64
N ASN A 370 -7.42 -3.61 5.73
CA ASN A 370 -8.70 -3.23 6.28
C ASN A 370 -8.56 -2.03 7.20
N MET A 371 -9.04 -0.90 6.71
CA MET A 371 -9.00 0.38 7.41
C MET A 371 -10.34 0.74 8.07
N THR A 372 -11.21 -0.26 8.25
CA THR A 372 -12.61 -0.07 8.63
C THR A 372 -12.90 -0.68 10.00
N ASN A 373 -14.04 -0.35 10.56
CA ASN A 373 -14.52 -0.91 11.83
C ASN A 373 -15.11 -2.34 11.64
N TRP A 374 -15.25 -2.83 10.41
CA TRP A 374 -15.75 -4.19 10.17
C TRP A 374 -14.63 -5.20 10.29
N TRP A 375 -14.83 -6.22 11.13
CA TRP A 375 -13.82 -7.26 11.32
C TRP A 375 -13.58 -8.15 10.08
N ASN A 376 -14.56 -8.24 9.18
CA ASN A 376 -14.52 -9.06 7.97
C ASN A 376 -14.81 -8.24 6.70
N TYR A 377 -14.14 -7.10 6.53
CA TYR A 377 -14.31 -6.26 5.35
C TYR A 377 -13.98 -7.04 4.05
N PRO A 378 -14.78 -6.95 2.97
CA PRO A 378 -15.87 -6.00 2.72
C PRO A 378 -17.27 -6.46 3.17
N TYR A 379 -17.37 -7.52 3.96
CA TYR A 379 -18.64 -8.04 4.45
C TYR A 379 -19.08 -7.32 5.73
N PRO A 380 -20.30 -6.74 5.77
CA PRO A 380 -20.81 -6.10 6.97
C PRO A 380 -21.07 -7.12 8.09
N PRO A 381 -20.96 -6.71 9.36
CA PRO A 381 -21.53 -7.45 10.49
C PRO A 381 -23.01 -7.72 10.24
N PHE A 382 -23.46 -8.94 10.50
CA PHE A 382 -24.79 -9.40 10.10
C PHE A 382 -25.43 -10.23 11.19
N ILE A 383 -26.58 -9.77 11.68
CA ILE A 383 -27.47 -10.53 12.56
C ILE A 383 -28.69 -10.90 11.74
N ALA A 384 -28.98 -12.19 11.60
CA ALA A 384 -30.14 -12.66 10.85
C ALA A 384 -31.45 -12.20 11.52
N THR A 385 -32.45 -11.83 10.71
CA THR A 385 -33.80 -11.58 11.22
C THR A 385 -34.37 -12.87 11.82
N PRO A 386 -34.85 -12.86 13.08
CA PRO A 386 -35.41 -14.04 13.72
C PRO A 386 -36.61 -14.64 12.96
N GLY A 387 -36.77 -15.96 13.04
CA GLY A 387 -37.92 -16.67 12.45
C GLY A 387 -37.89 -16.82 10.92
N GLN A 388 -36.81 -16.42 10.25
CA GLN A 388 -36.65 -16.58 8.80
C GLN A 388 -36.08 -17.94 8.41
N THR A 389 -36.36 -18.37 7.17
CA THR A 389 -35.79 -19.60 6.62
C THR A 389 -34.27 -19.44 6.39
N PRO A 390 -33.48 -20.52 6.41
CA PRO A 390 -32.05 -20.45 6.10
C PRO A 390 -31.76 -19.81 4.74
N MET A 391 -32.61 -20.05 3.74
CA MET A 391 -32.50 -19.42 2.42
C MET A 391 -32.67 -17.90 2.51
N ASN A 392 -33.70 -17.42 3.20
CA ASN A 392 -33.93 -15.98 3.39
C ASN A 392 -32.78 -15.32 4.15
N THR A 393 -32.30 -15.95 5.23
CA THR A 393 -31.19 -15.41 6.02
C THR A 393 -29.86 -15.35 5.27
N ARG A 394 -29.61 -16.28 4.32
CA ARG A 394 -28.34 -16.33 3.58
C ARG A 394 -28.32 -15.48 2.32
N ALA A 395 -29.46 -15.27 1.67
CA ALA A 395 -29.50 -14.70 0.32
C ALA A 395 -30.38 -13.46 0.15
N PHE A 396 -31.33 -13.19 1.05
CA PHE A 396 -32.39 -12.18 0.80
C PHE A 396 -32.68 -11.23 1.98
N SER A 397 -31.99 -11.38 3.12
CA SER A 397 -32.21 -10.56 4.31
C SER A 397 -31.12 -9.51 4.48
N SER A 398 -31.50 -8.28 4.81
CA SER A 398 -30.58 -7.23 5.27
C SER A 398 -30.15 -7.40 6.73
N GLY A 399 -30.80 -8.29 7.48
CA GLY A 399 -30.54 -8.53 8.90
C GLY A 399 -31.14 -7.48 9.84
N LEU A 400 -30.82 -7.61 11.13
CA LEU A 400 -31.10 -6.61 12.18
C LEU A 400 -30.00 -5.56 12.22
N LEU A 401 -30.32 -4.38 12.76
CA LEU A 401 -29.34 -3.31 12.98
C LEU A 401 -28.30 -3.75 14.02
N VAL A 402 -27.03 -3.70 13.65
CA VAL A 402 -25.90 -3.92 14.57
C VAL A 402 -25.46 -2.57 15.15
N GLY A 403 -25.70 -2.38 16.45
CA GLY A 403 -25.27 -1.16 17.16
C GLY A 403 -23.75 -1.00 17.11
N GLN A 404 -23.27 0.21 16.80
CA GLN A 404 -21.85 0.52 16.60
C GLN A 404 -21.12 -0.36 15.56
N GLY A 405 -21.89 -0.96 14.63
CA GLY A 405 -21.41 -1.76 13.51
C GLY A 405 -21.20 -0.97 12.21
N GLN A 406 -21.12 0.37 12.27
CA GLN A 406 -20.85 1.21 11.09
C GLN A 406 -19.47 0.91 10.50
N LEU A 407 -19.28 1.23 9.21
CA LEU A 407 -18.02 0.99 8.49
C LEU A 407 -16.88 1.89 8.99
N GLN A 408 -17.17 3.17 9.22
CA GLN A 408 -16.14 4.16 9.56
C GLN A 408 -15.71 4.08 11.02
N ILE A 409 -14.42 4.32 11.26
CA ILE A 409 -13.83 4.41 12.61
C ILE A 409 -13.95 5.84 13.14
N ILE A 410 -13.57 6.83 12.33
CA ILE A 410 -13.68 8.25 12.67
C ILE A 410 -15.09 8.73 12.34
N ARG A 411 -15.72 9.46 13.26
CA ARG A 411 -16.98 10.15 13.07
C ARG A 411 -16.74 11.56 12.53
N ASN A 412 -15.99 12.36 13.26
CA ASN A 412 -15.67 13.75 12.92
C ASN A 412 -14.16 14.03 13.06
N LEU A 413 -13.68 15.02 12.32
CA LEU A 413 -12.29 15.46 12.35
C LEU A 413 -12.20 16.98 12.18
N ARG A 414 -11.28 17.61 12.92
CA ARG A 414 -10.87 19.01 12.74
C ARG A 414 -9.36 19.15 12.84
N VAL A 415 -8.82 20.21 12.24
CA VAL A 415 -7.37 20.51 12.26
C VAL A 415 -7.13 21.86 12.91
N LEU A 416 -6.19 21.89 13.85
CA LEU A 416 -5.88 23.03 14.70
C LEU A 416 -4.44 23.48 14.50
N ALA A 417 -4.22 24.79 14.51
CA ALA A 417 -2.90 25.41 14.56
C ALA A 417 -2.89 26.50 15.64
N ASP A 418 -2.01 26.36 16.63
CA ASP A 418 -1.88 27.25 17.79
C ASP A 418 -3.23 27.51 18.49
N GLY A 419 -4.05 26.45 18.61
CA GLY A 419 -5.38 26.49 19.22
C GLY A 419 -6.50 27.05 18.33
N ASN A 420 -6.21 27.52 17.12
CA ASN A 420 -7.20 28.00 16.16
C ASN A 420 -7.56 26.94 15.14
N GLU A 421 -8.83 26.89 14.73
CA GLU A 421 -9.29 26.00 13.67
C GLU A 421 -8.81 26.50 12.30
N ILE A 422 -7.96 25.70 11.65
CA ILE A 422 -7.62 25.89 10.22
C ILE A 422 -8.52 25.03 9.32
N GLN A 423 -9.12 24.00 9.89
CA GLN A 423 -10.22 23.23 9.32
C GLN A 423 -11.26 23.04 10.41
N GLU A 424 -12.45 23.60 10.21
CA GLU A 424 -13.59 23.38 11.10
C GLU A 424 -13.95 21.89 11.18
N GLU A 425 -14.63 21.51 12.24
CA GLU A 425 -15.10 20.13 12.42
C GLU A 425 -16.02 19.71 11.27
N LYS A 426 -15.62 18.64 10.59
CA LYS A 426 -16.39 18.01 9.52
C LYS A 426 -16.60 16.52 9.80
N PRO A 427 -17.74 15.96 9.37
CA PRO A 427 -17.93 14.52 9.38
C PRO A 427 -16.91 13.85 8.45
N ILE A 428 -16.55 12.61 8.74
CA ILE A 428 -15.51 11.87 8.01
C ILE A 428 -15.80 11.70 6.50
N ASP A 429 -17.07 11.78 6.11
CA ASP A 429 -17.51 11.71 4.72
C ASP A 429 -16.93 12.85 3.88
N TYR A 430 -16.73 14.03 4.48
CA TYR A 430 -16.07 15.15 3.83
C TYR A 430 -14.65 14.77 3.40
N PHE A 431 -13.88 14.16 4.31
CA PHE A 431 -12.48 13.81 4.08
C PHE A 431 -12.30 12.54 3.23
N THR A 432 -13.31 11.69 3.11
CA THR A 432 -13.25 10.45 2.31
C THR A 432 -13.93 10.56 0.95
N LYS A 433 -14.83 11.54 0.75
CA LYS A 433 -15.52 11.76 -0.54
C LYS A 433 -15.18 13.10 -1.18
N ILE A 434 -15.36 14.21 -0.46
CA ILE A 434 -15.22 15.55 -1.03
C ILE A 434 -13.74 15.89 -1.28
N THR A 435 -12.88 15.69 -0.27
CA THR A 435 -11.45 15.96 -0.41
C THR A 435 -10.83 15.12 -1.53
N PRO A 436 -11.01 13.79 -1.58
CA PRO A 436 -10.39 12.99 -2.63
C PRO A 436 -10.94 13.35 -4.02
N TRP A 437 -12.25 13.56 -4.17
CA TRP A 437 -12.85 13.99 -5.44
C TRP A 437 -12.24 15.29 -5.97
N LYS A 438 -11.93 16.24 -5.08
CA LYS A 438 -11.44 17.56 -5.47
C LYS A 438 -9.94 17.60 -5.72
N PHE A 439 -9.14 16.94 -4.87
CA PHE A 439 -7.71 17.18 -4.80
C PHE A 439 -6.85 15.99 -5.24
N VAL A 440 -7.44 14.80 -5.41
CA VAL A 440 -6.70 13.56 -5.56
C VAL A 440 -7.09 12.83 -6.85
N SER A 441 -6.13 12.21 -7.54
CA SER A 441 -6.38 11.52 -8.82
C SER A 441 -7.00 10.12 -8.67
N GLY A 442 -6.63 9.40 -7.61
CA GLY A 442 -7.03 8.02 -7.36
C GLY A 442 -8.33 7.89 -6.59
N PHE A 443 -8.64 6.65 -6.18
CA PHE A 443 -9.85 6.32 -5.43
C PHE A 443 -9.53 5.70 -4.06
N PRO A 444 -9.11 6.52 -3.08
CA PRO A 444 -8.70 6.06 -1.77
C PRO A 444 -9.93 5.70 -0.90
N LYS A 445 -10.49 4.52 -1.16
CA LYS A 445 -11.65 3.98 -0.43
C LYS A 445 -11.35 3.92 1.07
N ASN A 446 -12.12 4.68 1.86
CA ASN A 446 -12.03 4.71 3.33
C ASN A 446 -10.73 5.27 3.92
N ILE A 447 -9.91 5.98 3.15
CA ILE A 447 -8.78 6.76 3.68
C ILE A 447 -9.22 8.23 3.74
N PRO A 448 -9.43 8.81 4.94
CA PRO A 448 -9.62 10.24 5.05
C PRO A 448 -8.35 10.99 4.63
N ILE A 449 -8.55 12.05 3.85
CA ILE A 449 -7.46 12.90 3.36
C ILE A 449 -7.80 14.35 3.69
N TYR A 450 -6.79 15.10 4.12
CA TYR A 450 -6.83 16.55 4.18
C TYR A 450 -5.67 17.13 3.38
N SER A 451 -5.97 18.01 2.42
CA SER A 451 -4.98 18.57 1.49
C SER A 451 -4.88 20.09 1.67
N PHE A 452 -3.65 20.58 1.74
CA PHE A 452 -3.30 22.00 1.62
C PHE A 452 -2.96 22.39 0.17
N CYS A 453 -2.81 21.41 -0.72
CA CYS A 453 -2.56 21.59 -2.15
C CYS A 453 -3.86 21.68 -2.95
N LEU A 454 -3.79 22.32 -4.13
CA LEU A 454 -4.88 22.35 -5.11
C LEU A 454 -5.04 21.03 -5.88
N SER A 455 -3.96 20.24 -5.98
CA SER A 455 -3.96 18.92 -6.62
C SER A 455 -2.79 18.07 -6.12
N SER A 456 -3.01 16.75 -6.00
CA SER A 456 -2.03 15.76 -5.62
C SER A 456 -2.33 14.42 -6.30
N PRO A 457 -1.35 13.75 -6.94
CA PRO A 457 0.04 14.15 -7.09
C PRO A 457 0.20 15.27 -8.12
N SER A 458 1.17 16.16 -7.91
CA SER A 458 1.58 17.18 -8.89
C SER A 458 3.09 17.43 -8.78
N PRO A 459 3.83 17.48 -9.90
CA PRO A 459 5.25 17.83 -9.88
C PRO A 459 5.47 19.28 -9.41
N GLN A 460 4.52 20.17 -9.68
CA GLN A 460 4.55 21.55 -9.22
C GLN A 460 3.77 21.67 -7.91
N PRO A 461 4.37 22.17 -6.82
CA PRO A 461 3.66 22.52 -5.59
C PRO A 461 2.55 23.54 -5.86
N SER A 462 1.37 23.28 -5.29
CA SER A 462 0.17 24.09 -5.53
C SER A 462 -0.50 24.60 -4.23
N GLY A 463 0.20 24.48 -3.10
CA GLY A 463 -0.27 24.95 -1.80
C GLY A 463 0.43 24.19 -0.68
N SER A 464 0.65 24.82 0.47
CA SER A 464 1.24 24.18 1.65
C SER A 464 0.99 25.03 2.89
N ILE A 465 1.15 24.43 4.07
CA ILE A 465 1.21 25.14 5.34
C ILE A 465 2.57 24.92 6.00
N ASN A 466 3.24 25.99 6.42
CA ASN A 466 4.57 25.88 7.03
C ASN A 466 4.47 25.52 8.52
N SER A 467 4.62 24.24 8.86
CA SER A 467 4.54 23.76 10.24
C SER A 467 5.71 24.20 11.10
N SER A 468 6.88 24.52 10.54
CA SER A 468 8.02 25.10 11.28
C SER A 468 7.71 26.48 11.89
N ARG A 469 6.58 27.09 11.52
CA ARG A 469 6.11 28.39 12.06
C ARG A 469 4.92 28.25 13.00
N ILE A 470 4.41 27.03 13.18
CA ILE A 470 3.29 26.71 14.06
C ILE A 470 3.89 26.07 15.32
N ARG A 471 3.55 26.58 16.50
CA ARG A 471 4.08 26.02 17.75
C ARG A 471 3.39 24.72 18.11
N ASN A 472 2.07 24.67 17.88
CA ASN A 472 1.26 23.51 18.18
C ASN A 472 0.36 23.17 16.99
N PHE A 473 0.71 22.12 16.25
CA PHE A 473 -0.08 21.60 15.13
C PHE A 473 -0.79 20.32 15.58
N GLN A 474 -2.11 20.33 15.58
CA GLN A 474 -2.92 19.25 16.16
C GLN A 474 -4.05 18.82 15.23
N VAL A 475 -4.45 17.56 15.35
CA VAL A 475 -5.69 17.06 14.78
C VAL A 475 -6.57 16.57 15.93
N GLU A 476 -7.79 17.07 16.02
CA GLU A 476 -8.78 16.45 16.90
C GLU A 476 -9.62 15.45 16.12
N VAL A 477 -9.65 14.23 16.64
CA VAL A 477 -10.34 13.09 16.05
C VAL A 477 -11.41 12.63 17.01
N ASP A 478 -12.64 12.57 16.52
CA ASP A 478 -13.79 12.03 17.22
C ASP A 478 -14.12 10.67 16.63
N VAL A 479 -13.76 9.59 17.31
CA VAL A 479 -14.05 8.22 16.87
C VAL A 479 -15.47 7.80 17.26
N TYR A 480 -16.05 6.87 16.52
CA TYR A 480 -17.31 6.26 16.95
C TYR A 480 -17.12 5.53 18.29
N PRO A 481 -18.13 5.56 19.18
CA PRO A 481 -18.03 4.85 20.45
C PRO A 481 -17.99 3.34 20.21
N LEU A 482 -17.15 2.65 20.97
CA LEU A 482 -17.04 1.21 20.91
C LEU A 482 -18.28 0.53 21.53
N PRO A 483 -18.71 -0.64 21.02
CA PRO A 483 -19.75 -1.42 21.69
C PRO A 483 -19.32 -1.86 23.09
N ALA A 484 -20.28 -2.01 24.01
CA ALA A 484 -20.01 -2.51 25.36
C ALA A 484 -19.41 -3.93 25.31
N GLY A 485 -18.40 -4.20 26.14
CA GLY A 485 -17.73 -5.50 26.18
C GLY A 485 -16.71 -5.74 25.05
N THR A 486 -16.38 -4.71 24.26
CA THR A 486 -15.32 -4.83 23.25
C THR A 486 -13.95 -5.18 23.85
N THR A 487 -13.17 -5.93 23.08
CA THR A 487 -11.77 -6.27 23.39
C THR A 487 -10.76 -5.55 22.47
N TYR A 488 -11.26 -4.76 21.52
CA TYR A 488 -10.45 -3.96 20.61
C TYR A 488 -10.69 -2.46 20.82
N THR A 489 -9.71 -1.68 20.38
CA THR A 489 -9.71 -0.22 20.29
C THR A 489 -9.40 0.19 18.85
N TYR A 490 -9.34 1.49 18.57
CA TYR A 490 -8.95 2.00 17.27
C TYR A 490 -7.53 2.54 17.28
N ASP A 491 -6.74 2.14 16.28
CA ASP A 491 -5.41 2.67 16.03
C ASP A 491 -5.48 3.61 14.81
N LEU A 492 -4.73 4.70 14.85
CA LEU A 492 -4.65 5.70 13.81
C LEU A 492 -3.19 6.06 13.52
N ASN A 493 -2.77 5.86 12.28
CA ASN A 493 -1.52 6.41 11.78
C ASN A 493 -1.82 7.65 10.93
N ILE A 494 -1.15 8.76 11.21
CA ILE A 494 -1.23 9.97 10.40
C ILE A 494 0.08 10.10 9.61
N TYR A 495 0.00 9.96 8.29
CA TYR A 495 1.12 10.28 7.41
C TYR A 495 1.04 11.76 7.01
N VAL A 496 2.07 12.50 7.39
CA VAL A 496 2.25 13.91 7.04
C VAL A 496 3.24 13.97 5.88
N GLU A 497 2.78 14.41 4.72
CA GLU A 497 3.67 14.68 3.59
C GLU A 497 4.14 16.13 3.62
N ASN A 498 5.44 16.34 3.50
CA ASN A 498 6.07 17.66 3.59
C ASN A 498 7.06 17.88 2.45
N ILE A 499 7.17 19.13 2.02
CA ILE A 499 8.10 19.56 0.98
C ILE A 499 9.49 19.75 1.58
N ASN A 500 10.51 19.23 0.91
CA ASN A 500 11.90 19.57 1.15
C ASN A 500 12.63 19.69 -0.20
N PHE A 501 13.92 19.99 -0.15
CA PHE A 501 14.80 20.02 -1.30
C PHE A 501 16.00 19.12 -1.08
N PHE A 502 16.34 18.33 -2.09
CA PHE A 502 17.58 17.59 -2.16
C PHE A 502 18.58 18.38 -3.01
N GLU A 503 19.64 18.87 -2.38
CA GLU A 503 20.66 19.69 -3.02
C GLU A 503 21.90 18.84 -3.32
N ILE A 504 22.49 19.06 -4.49
CA ILE A 504 23.71 18.40 -4.95
C ILE A 504 24.69 19.48 -5.37
N ALA A 505 25.85 19.50 -4.73
CA ALA A 505 26.93 20.42 -5.06
C ALA A 505 28.28 19.79 -4.69
N SER A 506 29.31 20.10 -5.49
CA SER A 506 30.69 19.69 -5.21
C SER A 506 30.89 18.19 -4.95
N GLY A 507 30.15 17.33 -5.67
CA GLY A 507 30.27 15.87 -5.55
C GLY A 507 29.53 15.25 -4.35
N MET A 508 28.78 16.04 -3.59
CA MET A 508 28.03 15.63 -2.40
C MET A 508 26.56 16.04 -2.53
N GLY A 509 25.68 15.33 -1.84
CA GLY A 509 24.27 15.68 -1.79
C GLY A 509 23.64 15.42 -0.43
N GLY A 510 22.61 16.21 -0.10
CA GLY A 510 21.93 16.17 1.18
C GLY A 510 20.63 16.97 1.18
N LEU A 511 19.91 16.90 2.30
CA LEU A 511 18.69 17.69 2.50
C LEU A 511 19.05 19.16 2.75
N LYS A 512 18.31 20.07 2.12
CA LYS A 512 18.45 21.52 2.36
C LYS A 512 18.03 21.91 3.77
N TYR A 513 16.90 21.35 4.23
CA TYR A 513 16.37 21.58 5.57
C TYR A 513 16.41 20.27 6.35
N ALA A 514 17.16 20.26 7.45
CA ALA A 514 17.09 19.16 8.41
C ALA A 514 15.78 19.25 9.20
N LEU A 515 15.17 18.09 9.47
CA LEU A 515 14.07 17.96 10.42
C LEU A 515 14.57 18.16 11.85
#